data_AF-A0AAU4KSK8-F1
#
_entry.id   AF-A0AAU4KSK8-F1
#
_cell.length_a   1.000
_cell.length_b   1.000
_cell.length_c   1.000
_cell.angle_alpha   90.00
_cell.angle_beta   90.00
_cell.angle_gamma   90.00
#
_symmetry.space_group_name_H-M   'P 1'
#
loop_
_entity.id
_entity.type
_entity.pdbx_description
1 polymer ?
#
loop_
_entity_poly.entity_id
_entity_poly.type
_entity_poly.pdbx_seq_one_letter_code
_entity_poly.pdbx_strand_id
1 'polypeptide(L)'
;MNDSLSFESLFQGAEKAAHKAMDDHGRGEYDEFALHAGVAIERLAKAVLVKMNPLYIASGKVQFGGPQKAAKIYTITVSEALTRLQSLNILKVSDQLRLLIEQRNGTVHASGDDESKSQIPTLATTIAAMLKHLNIPIDTFWGRWTSAINVAVNKQRSEIERDVQIRIRQARHRFDDRFKGLPQELKERAISLEPHVITAAFDHFVEIDSKTFPSSIMTPGPPCPSCTAETTLLFGMVDRSADQTQYAPDGITCHACRLSLDGFDEMAALRDSLGPSNEAYEQLRTETLSAFFGGHWDTN
;
A
#
# COMPACT_ATOMS: atom_id res chain seq x y z
N MET A 1 -13.98 23.83 25.86
CA MET A 1 -13.74 22.49 25.27
C MET A 1 -12.27 22.19 25.37
N ASN A 2 -11.89 20.94 25.66
CA ASN A 2 -10.50 20.54 25.71
C ASN A 2 -9.97 20.52 24.26
N ASP A 3 -9.23 21.55 23.86
CA ASP A 3 -8.77 21.76 22.48
C ASP A 3 -7.71 20.72 22.03
N SER A 4 -7.36 19.79 22.91
CA SER A 4 -6.36 18.74 22.67
C SER A 4 -6.78 17.71 21.61
N LEU A 5 -8.08 17.59 21.32
CA LEU A 5 -8.64 16.68 20.32
C LEU A 5 -9.07 17.40 19.02
N SER A 6 -8.73 18.67 18.85
CA SER A 6 -8.96 19.38 17.59
C SER A 6 -8.05 18.85 16.47
N PHE A 7 -8.47 19.12 15.23
CA PHE A 7 -7.65 18.82 14.05
C PHE A 7 -6.27 19.47 14.17
N GLU A 8 -6.21 20.74 14.57
CA GLU A 8 -5.00 21.54 14.66
C GLU A 8 -4.03 20.96 15.71
N SER A 9 -4.54 20.59 16.89
CA SER A 9 -3.74 19.98 17.96
C SER A 9 -3.16 18.62 17.55
N LEU A 10 -3.98 17.77 16.91
CA LEU A 10 -3.57 16.45 16.44
C LEU A 10 -2.55 16.58 15.30
N PHE A 11 -2.80 17.45 14.33
CA PHE A 11 -1.92 17.69 13.20
C PHE A 11 -0.55 18.23 13.63
N GLN A 12 -0.52 19.30 14.45
CA GLN A 12 0.74 19.84 14.98
C GLN A 12 1.49 18.82 15.85
N GLY A 13 0.76 18.00 16.60
CA GLY A 13 1.35 16.91 17.37
C GLY A 13 1.96 15.82 16.49
N ALA A 14 1.33 15.51 15.36
CA ALA A 14 1.85 14.55 14.38
C ALA A 14 3.13 15.08 13.73
N GLU A 15 3.13 16.35 13.33
CA GLU A 15 4.31 17.03 12.77
C GLU A 15 5.50 16.97 13.74
N LYS A 16 5.30 17.39 15.00
CA LYS A 16 6.34 17.34 16.04
C LYS A 16 6.90 15.93 16.24
N ALA A 17 6.04 14.93 16.29
CA ALA A 17 6.44 13.53 16.44
C ALA A 17 7.20 13.02 15.21
N ALA A 18 6.78 13.38 14.00
CA ALA A 18 7.46 12.98 12.77
C ALA A 18 8.86 13.60 12.69
N HIS A 19 9.00 14.88 13.05
CA HIS A 19 10.30 15.55 13.07
C HIS A 19 11.23 14.93 14.13
N LYS A 20 10.68 14.58 15.29
CA LYS A 20 11.42 13.90 16.36
C LYS A 20 11.89 12.51 15.92
N ALA A 21 11.04 11.74 15.24
CA ALA A 21 11.43 10.46 14.65
C ALA A 21 12.64 10.64 13.72
N MET A 22 12.63 11.64 12.84
CA MET A 22 13.77 11.91 11.96
C MET A 22 15.05 12.29 12.72
N ASP A 23 14.94 13.07 13.80
CA ASP A 23 16.09 13.36 14.67
C ASP A 23 16.66 12.09 15.32
N ASP A 24 15.80 11.18 15.79
CA ASP A 24 16.22 9.93 16.45
C ASP A 24 16.85 8.95 15.45
N HIS A 25 16.29 8.83 14.25
CA HIS A 25 16.88 8.05 13.16
C HIS A 25 18.27 8.57 12.80
N GLY A 26 18.45 9.90 12.69
CA GLY A 26 19.74 10.52 12.42
C GLY A 26 20.80 10.27 13.50
N ARG A 27 20.38 9.92 14.73
CA ARG A 27 21.26 9.56 15.86
C ARG A 27 21.48 8.05 16.00
N GLY A 28 20.79 7.24 15.19
CA GLY A 28 20.79 5.78 15.33
C GLY A 28 19.94 5.25 16.49
N GLU A 29 19.05 6.07 17.05
CA GLU A 29 18.14 5.70 18.13
C GLU A 29 16.87 5.05 17.54
N TYR A 30 17.00 3.84 16.99
CA TYR A 30 15.95 3.25 16.14
C TYR A 30 14.66 2.82 16.88
N ASP A 31 14.76 2.44 18.15
CA ASP A 31 13.58 2.16 18.98
C ASP A 31 12.77 3.44 19.23
N GLU A 32 13.45 4.56 19.52
CA GLU A 32 12.84 5.88 19.70
C GLU A 32 12.27 6.41 18.38
N PHE A 33 12.97 6.17 17.25
CA PHE A 33 12.41 6.42 15.92
C PHE A 33 11.08 5.69 15.73
N ALA A 34 11.01 4.38 16.00
CA ALA A 34 9.78 3.61 15.81
C ALA A 34 8.64 4.11 16.70
N LEU A 35 8.96 4.44 17.96
CA LEU A 35 8.01 5.04 18.89
C LEU A 35 7.45 6.37 18.36
N HIS A 36 8.30 7.33 18.00
CA HIS A 36 7.87 8.64 17.52
C HIS A 36 7.20 8.57 16.14
N ALA A 37 7.66 7.69 15.25
CA ALA A 37 7.06 7.43 13.96
C ALA A 37 5.62 6.91 14.10
N GLY A 38 5.40 5.91 14.96
CA GLY A 38 4.05 5.39 15.22
C GLY A 38 3.16 6.41 15.93
N VAL A 39 3.70 7.27 16.81
CA VAL A 39 2.96 8.40 17.41
C VAL A 39 2.56 9.43 16.35
N ALA A 40 3.44 9.74 15.40
CA ALA A 40 3.15 10.65 14.30
C ALA A 40 2.00 10.11 13.44
N ILE A 41 2.05 8.83 13.07
CA ILE A 41 1.00 8.15 12.30
C ILE A 41 -0.31 8.15 13.08
N GLU A 42 -0.31 7.80 14.37
CA GLU A 42 -1.53 7.79 15.19
C GLU A 42 -2.19 9.17 15.23
N ARG A 43 -1.40 10.21 15.50
CA ARG A 43 -1.92 11.57 15.61
C ARG A 43 -2.43 12.10 14.27
N LEU A 44 -1.72 11.86 13.17
CA LEU A 44 -2.16 12.30 11.85
C LEU A 44 -3.41 11.55 11.42
N ALA A 45 -3.47 10.23 11.66
CA ALA A 45 -4.66 9.43 11.36
C ALA A 45 -5.89 9.94 12.10
N LYS A 46 -5.74 10.26 13.39
CA LYS A 46 -6.81 10.88 14.17
C LYS A 46 -7.16 12.29 13.67
N ALA A 47 -6.18 13.09 13.24
CA ALA A 47 -6.44 14.40 12.66
C ALA A 47 -7.32 14.28 11.41
N VAL A 48 -6.97 13.35 10.50
CA VAL A 48 -7.78 13.05 9.30
C VAL A 48 -9.21 12.69 9.70
N LEU A 49 -9.38 11.76 10.64
CA LEU A 49 -10.69 11.31 11.10
C LEU A 49 -11.50 12.45 11.74
N VAL A 50 -10.90 13.28 12.60
CA VAL A 50 -11.56 14.44 13.23
C VAL A 50 -11.98 15.47 12.19
N LYS A 51 -11.15 15.71 11.17
CA LYS A 51 -11.45 16.66 10.09
C LYS A 51 -12.71 16.26 9.33
N MET A 52 -12.92 14.96 9.14
CA MET A 52 -14.13 14.42 8.53
C MET A 52 -15.31 14.45 9.49
N ASN A 53 -15.15 13.86 10.67
CA ASN A 53 -16.17 13.84 11.73
C ASN A 53 -15.52 13.58 13.09
N PRO A 54 -15.69 14.46 14.10
CA PRO A 54 -15.12 14.27 15.44
C PRO A 54 -15.50 12.95 16.13
N LEU A 55 -16.63 12.33 15.77
CA LEU A 55 -17.05 11.04 16.32
C LEU A 55 -16.17 9.87 15.84
N TYR A 56 -15.45 10.03 14.72
CA TYR A 56 -14.57 9.00 14.18
C TYR A 56 -13.31 8.75 15.01
N ILE A 57 -13.05 9.50 16.07
CA ILE A 57 -12.00 9.16 17.03
C ILE A 57 -12.52 8.59 18.35
N ALA A 58 -13.84 8.49 18.53
CA ALA A 58 -14.42 7.92 19.74
C ALA A 58 -14.29 6.39 19.74
N SER A 59 -13.83 5.83 20.88
CA SER A 59 -13.70 4.37 21.09
C SER A 59 -15.00 3.69 21.55
N GLY A 60 -16.06 4.46 21.80
CA GLY A 60 -17.31 3.98 22.41
C GLY A 60 -17.20 3.68 23.91
N LYS A 61 -16.00 3.66 24.50
CA LYS A 61 -15.79 3.48 25.95
C LYS A 61 -15.94 4.82 26.67
N VAL A 62 -16.99 4.94 27.49
CA VAL A 62 -17.19 6.08 28.39
C VAL A 62 -17.05 5.59 29.82
N GLN A 63 -16.12 6.17 30.58
CA GLN A 63 -16.02 5.92 32.01
C GLN A 63 -16.67 7.08 32.76
N PHE A 64 -17.81 6.79 33.37
CA PHE A 64 -18.44 7.70 34.32
C PHE A 64 -17.65 7.64 35.62
N GLY A 65 -16.91 8.70 35.91
CA GLY A 65 -16.41 8.92 37.26
C GLY A 65 -17.57 9.35 38.16
N GLY A 66 -17.48 9.04 39.46
CA GLY A 66 -18.47 9.50 40.44
C GLY A 66 -18.67 11.03 40.45
N PRO A 67 -19.55 11.57 41.32
CA PRO A 67 -20.21 12.88 41.18
C PRO A 67 -19.33 14.14 41.04
N GLN A 68 -17.99 14.03 41.03
CA GLN A 68 -17.05 15.13 40.83
C GLN A 68 -16.00 14.89 39.71
N LYS A 69 -16.08 13.80 38.94
CA LYS A 69 -15.12 13.52 37.84
C LYS A 69 -15.80 13.65 36.48
N ALA A 70 -15.33 14.58 35.67
CA ALA A 70 -15.75 14.72 34.28
C ALA A 70 -15.60 13.38 33.54
N ALA A 71 -16.57 13.03 32.70
CA ALA A 71 -16.53 11.82 31.89
C ALA A 71 -15.26 11.81 31.03
N LYS A 72 -14.44 10.76 31.17
CA LYS A 72 -13.24 10.59 30.36
C LYS A 72 -13.63 9.87 29.08
N ILE A 73 -13.55 10.58 27.95
CA ILE A 73 -13.75 10.00 26.63
C ILE A 73 -12.43 9.35 26.21
N TYR A 74 -12.45 8.04 25.98
CA TYR A 74 -11.30 7.33 25.43
C TYR A 74 -11.31 7.46 23.91
N THR A 75 -10.17 7.88 23.34
CA THR A 75 -9.98 7.86 21.89
C THR A 75 -9.57 6.47 21.42
N ILE A 76 -9.84 6.18 20.15
CA ILE A 76 -9.36 4.96 19.50
C ILE A 76 -7.83 4.82 19.53
N THR A 77 -7.36 3.59 19.37
CA THR A 77 -5.94 3.24 19.18
C THR A 77 -5.46 3.56 17.76
N VAL A 78 -4.15 3.46 17.52
CA VAL A 78 -3.58 3.59 16.16
C VAL A 78 -4.11 2.52 15.21
N SER A 79 -4.19 1.26 15.64
CA SER A 79 -4.70 0.17 14.81
C SER A 79 -6.15 0.40 14.40
N GLU A 80 -7.00 0.81 15.35
CA GLU A 80 -8.40 1.17 15.07
C GLU A 80 -8.49 2.38 14.12
N ALA A 81 -7.63 3.38 14.28
CA ALA A 81 -7.59 4.54 13.38
C ALA A 81 -7.18 4.13 11.95
N LEU A 82 -6.16 3.29 11.81
CA LEU A 82 -5.72 2.77 10.51
C LEU A 82 -6.80 1.91 9.85
N THR A 83 -7.48 1.03 10.59
CA THR A 83 -8.62 0.26 10.08
C THR A 83 -9.74 1.18 9.58
N ARG A 84 -10.05 2.26 10.30
CA ARG A 84 -11.04 3.25 9.85
C ARG A 84 -10.60 3.97 8.59
N LEU A 85 -9.34 4.44 8.52
CA LEU A 85 -8.82 5.06 7.30
C LEU A 85 -8.81 4.11 6.10
N GLN A 86 -8.50 2.83 6.33
CA GLN A 86 -8.57 1.79 5.30
C GLN A 86 -10.01 1.58 4.83
N SER A 87 -10.98 1.51 5.74
CA SER A 87 -12.41 1.40 5.39
C SER A 87 -12.97 2.61 4.64
N LEU A 88 -12.31 3.77 4.78
CA LEU A 88 -12.63 5.01 4.07
C LEU A 88 -11.78 5.18 2.79
N ASN A 89 -10.99 4.17 2.42
CA ASN A 89 -10.09 4.17 1.26
C ASN A 89 -9.10 5.35 1.23
N ILE A 90 -8.70 5.84 2.41
CA ILE A 90 -7.74 6.93 2.56
C ILE A 90 -6.30 6.40 2.59
N LEU A 91 -6.10 5.23 3.20
CA LEU A 91 -4.77 4.66 3.45
C LEU A 91 -4.81 3.13 3.29
N LYS A 92 -3.90 2.59 2.48
CA LYS A 92 -3.63 1.15 2.43
C LYS A 92 -2.67 0.79 3.55
N VAL A 93 -3.03 -0.21 4.37
CA VAL A 93 -2.17 -0.70 5.45
C VAL A 93 -1.27 -1.82 4.92
N SER A 94 -0.01 -1.51 4.65
CA SER A 94 1.02 -2.48 4.23
C SER A 94 1.57 -3.27 5.42
N ASP A 95 2.21 -4.40 5.15
CA ASP A 95 2.88 -5.20 6.19
C ASP A 95 4.02 -4.43 6.87
N GLN A 96 4.74 -3.59 6.12
CA GLN A 96 5.75 -2.69 6.68
C GLN A 96 5.15 -1.66 7.64
N LEU A 97 3.96 -1.12 7.31
CA LEU A 97 3.26 -0.23 8.24
C LEU A 97 2.80 -0.98 9.50
N ARG A 98 2.31 -2.22 9.37
CA ARG A 98 1.95 -3.05 10.52
C ARG A 98 3.16 -3.29 11.43
N LEU A 99 4.29 -3.68 10.83
CA LEU A 99 5.54 -3.88 11.54
C LEU A 99 5.99 -2.62 12.30
N LEU A 100 5.94 -1.44 11.65
CA LEU A 100 6.27 -0.17 12.31
C LEU A 100 5.36 0.11 13.52
N ILE A 101 4.07 -0.22 13.43
CA ILE A 101 3.12 -0.08 14.54
C ILE A 101 3.39 -1.09 15.67
N GLU A 102 3.78 -2.32 15.33
CA GLU A 102 4.19 -3.35 16.30
C GLU A 102 5.48 -2.96 17.03
N GLN A 103 6.48 -2.47 16.31
CA GLN A 103 7.72 -1.92 16.87
C GLN A 103 7.42 -0.78 17.87
N ARG A 104 6.50 0.13 17.51
CA ARG A 104 6.05 1.21 18.40
C ARG A 104 5.40 0.70 19.69
N ASN A 105 4.73 -0.45 19.66
CA ASN A 105 4.12 -1.05 20.85
C ASN A 105 5.13 -1.85 21.70
N GLY A 106 6.40 -1.94 21.26
CA GLY A 106 7.43 -2.74 21.91
C GLY A 106 7.20 -4.25 21.81
N THR A 107 6.32 -4.70 20.91
CA THR A 107 6.04 -6.13 20.69
C THR A 107 7.10 -6.79 19.81
N VAL A 108 7.77 -5.99 18.98
CA VAL A 108 8.96 -6.36 18.22
C VAL A 108 10.06 -5.42 18.68
N HIS A 109 11.02 -5.92 19.47
CA HIS A 109 12.25 -5.17 19.68
C HIS A 109 12.96 -5.04 18.33
N ALA A 110 13.61 -3.90 18.08
CA ALA A 110 14.49 -3.75 16.92
C ALA A 110 15.79 -4.59 17.09
N SER A 111 15.67 -5.85 17.50
CA SER A 111 16.75 -6.81 17.71
C SER A 111 17.46 -7.22 16.41
N GLY A 112 17.05 -6.68 15.26
CA GLY A 112 17.76 -6.77 13.99
C GLY A 112 18.15 -5.37 13.53
N ASP A 113 19.45 -5.12 13.49
CA ASP A 113 20.11 -3.84 13.23
C ASP A 113 19.85 -3.24 11.82
N ASP A 114 18.81 -3.64 11.10
CA ASP A 114 18.53 -3.23 9.71
C ASP A 114 17.04 -2.89 9.45
N GLU A 115 16.12 -3.48 10.22
CA GLU A 115 14.71 -3.42 9.89
C GLU A 115 14.07 -2.07 10.26
N SER A 116 14.46 -1.48 11.40
CA SER A 116 14.03 -0.12 11.77
C SER A 116 14.77 0.97 10.98
N LYS A 117 15.99 0.68 10.50
CA LYS A 117 16.79 1.61 9.66
C LYS A 117 16.10 1.91 8.34
N SER A 118 15.36 0.93 7.81
CA SER A 118 14.69 0.97 6.52
C SER A 118 13.23 1.43 6.56
N GLN A 119 12.72 1.91 7.71
CA GLN A 119 11.31 2.33 7.86
C GLN A 119 11.00 3.80 7.51
N ILE A 120 11.99 4.66 7.25
CA ILE A 120 11.72 6.05 6.82
C ILE A 120 10.79 6.10 5.60
N PRO A 121 11.01 5.31 4.53
CA PRO A 121 10.11 5.32 3.38
C PRO A 121 8.68 4.89 3.72
N THR A 122 8.50 3.91 4.61
CA THR A 122 7.17 3.49 5.12
C THR A 122 6.47 4.65 5.83
N LEU A 123 7.17 5.33 6.74
CA LEU A 123 6.65 6.50 7.45
C LEU A 123 6.28 7.62 6.46
N ALA A 124 7.19 7.94 5.53
CA ALA A 124 7.02 9.00 4.54
C ALA A 124 5.82 8.78 3.63
N THR A 125 5.70 7.59 3.05
CA THR A 125 4.60 7.22 2.13
C THR A 125 3.25 7.20 2.85
N THR A 126 3.22 6.68 4.09
CA THR A 126 2.02 6.67 4.95
C THR A 126 1.53 8.09 5.27
N ILE A 127 2.45 8.97 5.67
CA ILE A 127 2.13 10.38 5.94
C ILE A 127 1.70 11.09 4.64
N ALA A 128 2.39 10.88 3.53
CA ALA A 128 2.06 11.48 2.25
C ALA A 128 0.63 11.13 1.79
N ALA A 129 0.20 9.87 1.97
CA ALA A 129 -1.17 9.45 1.65
C ALA A 129 -2.22 10.22 2.46
N MET A 130 -2.01 10.37 3.76
CA MET A 130 -2.92 11.14 4.64
C MET A 130 -2.90 12.64 4.32
N LEU A 131 -1.74 13.23 4.06
CA LEU A 131 -1.61 14.65 3.68
C LEU A 131 -2.28 14.93 2.33
N LYS A 132 -2.16 14.01 1.37
CA LYS A 132 -2.85 14.10 0.08
C LYS A 132 -4.37 14.17 0.28
N HIS A 133 -4.94 13.36 1.16
CA HIS A 133 -6.36 13.42 1.49
C HIS A 133 -6.76 14.76 2.13
N LEU A 134 -5.90 15.33 2.98
CA LEU A 134 -6.11 16.65 3.59
C LEU A 134 -5.85 17.83 2.64
N ASN A 135 -5.37 17.56 1.41
CA ASN A 135 -4.88 18.56 0.47
C ASN A 135 -3.80 19.47 1.07
N ILE A 136 -2.91 18.90 1.89
CA ILE A 136 -1.79 19.60 2.52
C ILE A 136 -0.49 19.24 1.79
N PRO A 137 0.29 20.24 1.33
CA PRO A 137 1.58 20.00 0.71
C PRO A 137 2.56 19.29 1.66
N ILE A 138 3.31 18.32 1.14
CA ILE A 138 4.24 17.49 1.91
C ILE A 138 5.37 18.32 2.55
N ASP A 139 5.82 19.36 1.87
CA ASP A 139 6.84 20.31 2.32
C ASP A 139 6.38 21.15 3.51
N THR A 140 5.07 21.45 3.59
CA THR A 140 4.48 22.14 4.75
C THR A 140 4.57 21.27 6.01
N PHE A 141 4.37 19.95 5.89
CA PHE A 141 4.44 19.04 7.03
C PHE A 141 5.88 18.70 7.44
N TRP A 142 6.76 18.42 6.49
CA TRP A 142 8.13 17.98 6.81
C TRP A 142 9.11 19.15 7.01
N GLY A 143 8.82 20.33 6.47
CA GLY A 143 9.67 21.52 6.61
C GLY A 143 11.12 21.22 6.23
N ARG A 144 12.05 21.37 7.19
CA ARG A 144 13.48 21.11 7.01
C ARG A 144 13.83 19.67 6.59
N TRP A 145 12.96 18.71 6.91
CA TRP A 145 13.19 17.28 6.62
C TRP A 145 12.74 16.85 5.23
N THR A 146 12.08 17.74 4.48
CA THR A 146 11.52 17.43 3.16
C THR A 146 12.54 16.83 2.19
N SER A 147 13.76 17.37 2.16
CA SER A 147 14.84 16.84 1.30
C SER A 147 15.26 15.42 1.67
N ALA A 148 15.44 15.14 2.97
CA ALA A 148 15.81 13.83 3.46
C ALA A 148 14.73 12.78 3.17
N ILE A 149 13.46 13.14 3.37
CA ILE A 149 12.31 12.29 3.06
C ILE A 149 12.25 11.97 1.56
N ASN A 150 12.40 12.98 0.70
CA ASN A 150 12.42 12.77 -0.74
C ASN A 150 13.57 11.85 -1.16
N VAL A 151 14.77 12.00 -0.57
CA VAL A 151 15.90 11.11 -0.83
C VAL A 151 15.61 9.68 -0.39
N ALA A 152 15.03 9.47 0.80
CA ALA A 152 14.71 8.15 1.30
C ALA A 152 13.68 7.42 0.41
N VAL A 153 12.60 8.10 0.04
CA VAL A 153 11.57 7.56 -0.87
C VAL A 153 12.14 7.28 -2.26
N ASN A 154 12.92 8.22 -2.82
CA ASN A 154 13.56 8.03 -4.13
C ASN A 154 14.55 6.87 -4.12
N LYS A 155 15.29 6.67 -3.03
CA LYS A 155 16.24 5.55 -2.88
C LYS A 155 15.51 4.22 -2.87
N GLN A 156 14.44 4.09 -2.07
CA GLN A 156 13.63 2.87 -2.04
C GLN A 156 13.05 2.56 -3.42
N ARG A 157 12.49 3.58 -4.09
CA ARG A 157 11.98 3.42 -5.45
C ARG A 157 13.07 2.96 -6.43
N SER A 158 14.27 3.53 -6.35
CA SER A 158 15.41 3.14 -7.18
C SER A 158 15.89 1.70 -6.91
N GLU A 159 15.74 1.21 -5.67
CA GLU A 159 16.05 -0.17 -5.31
C GLU A 159 15.04 -1.15 -5.89
N ILE A 160 13.74 -0.85 -5.79
CA ILE A 160 12.67 -1.65 -6.40
C ILE A 160 12.83 -1.67 -7.93
N GLU A 161 13.04 -0.52 -8.57
CA GLU A 161 13.30 -0.44 -10.01
C GLU A 161 14.49 -1.30 -10.44
N ARG A 162 15.58 -1.27 -9.67
CA ARG A 162 16.75 -2.11 -9.93
C ARG A 162 16.43 -3.59 -9.80
N ASP A 163 15.70 -3.99 -8.76
CA ASP A 163 15.38 -5.39 -8.51
C ASP A 163 14.41 -5.96 -9.56
N VAL A 164 13.39 -5.18 -9.95
CA VAL A 164 12.51 -5.50 -11.08
C VAL A 164 13.33 -5.71 -12.36
N GLN A 165 14.27 -4.82 -12.67
CA GLN A 165 15.14 -4.96 -13.84
C GLN A 165 16.05 -6.20 -13.78
N ILE A 166 16.59 -6.53 -12.59
CA ILE A 166 17.36 -7.76 -12.39
C ILE A 166 16.48 -8.99 -12.64
N ARG A 167 15.26 -9.04 -12.09
CA ARG A 167 14.32 -10.15 -12.28
C ARG A 167 13.88 -10.31 -13.73
N ILE A 168 13.66 -9.21 -14.45
CA ILE A 168 13.38 -9.24 -15.91
C ILE A 168 14.54 -9.88 -16.67
N ARG A 169 15.79 -9.49 -16.38
CA ARG A 169 16.98 -10.05 -17.04
C ARG A 169 17.21 -11.52 -16.66
N GLN A 170 17.03 -11.87 -15.39
CA GLN A 170 17.12 -13.26 -14.93
C GLN A 170 16.06 -14.14 -15.59
N ALA A 171 14.83 -13.66 -15.73
CA ALA A 171 13.78 -14.36 -16.46
C ALA A 171 14.13 -14.53 -17.95
N ARG A 172 14.73 -13.51 -18.58
CA ARG A 172 15.25 -13.63 -19.95
C ARG A 172 16.30 -14.73 -20.06
N HIS A 173 17.30 -14.73 -19.19
CA HIS A 173 18.36 -15.75 -19.19
C HIS A 173 17.79 -17.15 -18.97
N ARG A 174 16.89 -17.33 -18.00
CA ARG A 174 16.19 -18.61 -17.78
C ARG A 174 15.45 -19.09 -19.02
N PHE A 175 14.80 -18.18 -19.74
CA PHE A 175 14.12 -18.51 -20.99
C PHE A 175 15.10 -18.92 -22.09
N ASP A 176 16.15 -18.14 -22.33
CA ASP A 176 17.12 -18.44 -23.38
C ASP A 176 17.91 -19.74 -23.07
N ASP A 177 18.24 -20.00 -21.79
CA ASP A 177 18.88 -21.25 -21.37
C ASP A 177 17.96 -22.46 -21.56
N ARG A 178 16.66 -22.33 -21.24
CA ARG A 178 15.68 -23.42 -21.40
C ARG A 178 15.52 -23.87 -22.86
N PHE A 179 15.67 -22.94 -23.81
CA PHE A 179 15.51 -23.21 -25.24
C PHE A 179 16.85 -23.30 -25.99
N LYS A 180 17.99 -23.30 -25.28
CA LYS A 180 19.31 -23.40 -25.89
C LYS A 180 19.47 -24.73 -26.63
N GLY A 181 19.79 -24.65 -27.92
CA GLY A 181 19.99 -25.83 -28.78
C GLY A 181 18.69 -26.54 -29.19
N LEU A 182 17.53 -25.99 -28.84
CA LEU A 182 16.23 -26.48 -29.33
C LEU A 182 15.84 -25.77 -30.63
N PRO A 183 15.03 -26.42 -31.48
CA PRO A 183 14.45 -25.78 -32.65
C PRO A 183 13.62 -24.53 -32.29
N GLN A 184 13.67 -23.53 -33.15
CA GLN A 184 13.00 -22.23 -32.95
C GLN A 184 11.47 -22.40 -32.82
N GLU A 185 10.90 -23.40 -33.49
CA GLU A 185 9.47 -23.70 -33.44
C GLU A 185 9.00 -24.10 -32.04
N LEU A 186 9.86 -24.72 -31.22
CA LEU A 186 9.53 -25.02 -29.82
C LEU A 186 9.52 -23.76 -28.96
N LYS A 187 10.40 -22.80 -29.25
CA LYS A 187 10.43 -21.50 -28.58
C LYS A 187 9.16 -20.70 -28.89
N GLU A 188 8.79 -20.64 -30.17
CA GLU A 188 7.57 -19.98 -30.63
C GLU A 188 6.31 -20.62 -30.06
N ARG A 189 6.25 -21.96 -30.07
CA ARG A 189 5.14 -22.69 -29.46
C ARG A 189 5.00 -22.39 -27.97
N ALA A 190 6.11 -22.27 -27.24
CA ALA A 190 6.05 -21.94 -25.82
C ALA A 190 5.56 -20.52 -25.54
N ILE A 191 5.89 -19.56 -26.42
CA ILE A 191 5.42 -18.18 -26.36
C ILE A 191 3.92 -18.11 -26.71
N SER A 192 3.48 -18.89 -27.69
CA SER A 192 2.10 -18.89 -28.20
C SER A 192 1.11 -19.70 -27.35
N LEU A 193 1.58 -20.41 -26.31
CA LEU A 193 0.66 -21.04 -25.36
C LEU A 193 -0.09 -19.94 -24.63
N GLU A 194 -1.41 -19.99 -24.67
CA GLU A 194 -2.24 -19.10 -23.86
C GLU A 194 -1.93 -19.35 -22.37
N PRO A 195 -1.76 -18.30 -21.57
CA PRO A 195 -1.64 -18.46 -20.13
C PRO A 195 -2.87 -19.23 -19.63
N HIS A 196 -2.67 -20.17 -18.71
CA HIS A 196 -3.78 -20.80 -17.99
C HIS A 196 -4.41 -19.76 -17.04
N VAL A 197 -5.19 -18.86 -17.62
CA VAL A 197 -6.09 -17.98 -16.89
C VAL A 197 -7.34 -18.81 -16.68
N ILE A 198 -7.41 -19.50 -15.55
CA ILE A 198 -8.73 -19.80 -15.03
C ILE A 198 -9.27 -18.43 -14.64
N THR A 199 -10.28 -17.92 -15.34
CA THR A 199 -11.07 -16.77 -14.90
C THR A 199 -11.88 -17.20 -13.67
N ALA A 200 -11.19 -17.65 -12.63
CA ALA A 200 -11.73 -17.99 -11.34
C ALA A 200 -11.27 -16.90 -10.39
N ALA A 201 -12.24 -16.15 -9.88
CA ALA A 201 -12.11 -15.52 -8.59
C ALA A 201 -11.61 -16.58 -7.59
N PHE A 202 -10.37 -16.47 -7.12
CA PHE A 202 -9.89 -17.39 -6.10
C PHE A 202 -10.55 -17.07 -4.74
N ASP A 203 -10.96 -18.15 -4.06
CA ASP A 203 -11.77 -18.41 -2.85
C ASP A 203 -11.60 -17.56 -1.57
N HIS A 204 -11.24 -16.28 -1.65
CA HIS A 204 -11.50 -15.35 -0.54
C HIS A 204 -12.51 -14.31 -0.99
N PHE A 205 -13.74 -14.78 -1.10
CA PHE A 205 -14.90 -13.94 -1.17
C PHE A 205 -15.05 -13.20 0.16
N VAL A 206 -15.00 -11.86 0.11
CA VAL A 206 -15.33 -11.05 1.28
C VAL A 206 -16.82 -10.78 1.24
N GLU A 207 -17.59 -11.51 2.05
CA GLU A 207 -19.02 -11.26 2.23
C GLU A 207 -19.20 -9.98 3.04
N ILE A 208 -19.78 -8.95 2.42
CA ILE A 208 -20.22 -7.76 3.13
C ILE A 208 -21.59 -7.38 2.57
N ASP A 209 -22.58 -7.28 3.45
CA ASP A 209 -23.93 -6.86 3.12
C ASP A 209 -24.59 -7.74 2.04
N SER A 210 -24.51 -9.07 2.21
CA SER A 210 -25.06 -10.11 1.32
C SER A 210 -24.52 -10.14 -0.12
N LYS A 211 -23.46 -9.39 -0.41
CA LYS A 211 -22.79 -9.40 -1.72
C LYS A 211 -21.37 -9.96 -1.62
N THR A 212 -21.09 -10.89 -2.52
CA THR A 212 -19.85 -11.65 -2.60
C THR A 212 -18.95 -11.04 -3.68
N PHE A 213 -17.77 -10.54 -3.31
CA PHE A 213 -16.82 -9.93 -4.25
C PHE A 213 -15.47 -10.65 -4.25
N PRO A 214 -14.80 -10.78 -5.42
CA PRO A 214 -13.46 -11.32 -5.48
C PRO A 214 -12.44 -10.35 -4.86
N SER A 215 -11.53 -10.87 -4.05
CA SER A 215 -10.41 -10.09 -3.51
C SER A 215 -9.34 -9.79 -4.57
N SER A 216 -9.25 -10.64 -5.60
CA SER A 216 -8.35 -10.49 -6.73
C SER A 216 -8.96 -11.00 -8.04
N ILE A 217 -8.56 -10.41 -9.16
CA ILE A 217 -8.98 -10.78 -10.52
C ILE A 217 -7.72 -11.10 -11.33
N MET A 218 -7.76 -12.18 -12.12
CA MET A 218 -6.69 -12.55 -13.03
C MET A 218 -7.16 -12.38 -14.47
N THR A 219 -6.38 -11.70 -15.30
CA THR A 219 -6.68 -11.53 -16.73
C THR A 219 -5.45 -11.80 -17.58
N PRO A 220 -5.61 -12.06 -18.89
CA PRO A 220 -4.52 -11.91 -19.83
C PRO A 220 -3.92 -10.51 -19.72
N GLY A 221 -2.61 -10.44 -19.85
CA GLY A 221 -1.80 -9.25 -19.64
C GLY A 221 -0.95 -8.91 -20.86
N PRO A 222 -0.22 -7.79 -20.80
CA PRO A 222 0.65 -7.38 -21.89
C PRO A 222 1.78 -8.39 -22.16
N PRO A 223 2.46 -8.31 -23.32
CA PRO A 223 3.58 -9.17 -23.64
C PRO A 223 4.69 -9.06 -22.59
N CYS A 224 5.19 -10.21 -22.12
CA CYS A 224 6.23 -10.30 -21.11
C CYS A 224 7.48 -9.51 -21.53
N PRO A 225 8.02 -8.61 -20.68
CA PRO A 225 9.19 -7.80 -21.04
C PRO A 225 10.45 -8.65 -21.21
N SER A 226 10.45 -9.87 -20.67
CA SER A 226 11.56 -10.81 -20.80
C SER A 226 11.46 -11.66 -22.05
N CYS A 227 10.30 -12.21 -22.40
CA CYS A 227 10.21 -13.25 -23.44
C CYS A 227 9.08 -13.05 -24.46
N THR A 228 8.37 -11.93 -24.40
CA THR A 228 7.25 -11.52 -25.28
C THR A 228 6.02 -12.44 -25.28
N ALA A 229 6.03 -13.53 -24.50
CA ALA A 229 4.84 -14.35 -24.27
C ALA A 229 3.77 -13.52 -23.54
N GLU A 230 2.50 -13.80 -23.81
CA GLU A 230 1.40 -13.18 -23.06
C GLU A 230 1.55 -13.48 -21.56
N THR A 231 1.26 -12.48 -20.73
CA THR A 231 1.35 -12.61 -19.28
C THR A 231 -0.02 -12.83 -18.66
N THR A 232 -0.05 -13.20 -17.39
CA THR A 232 -1.23 -13.07 -16.54
C THR A 232 -1.03 -11.86 -15.64
N LEU A 233 -1.96 -10.91 -15.70
CA LEU A 233 -2.06 -9.81 -14.74
C LEU A 233 -2.88 -10.25 -13.55
N LEU A 234 -2.41 -9.89 -12.36
CA LEU A 234 -3.17 -9.92 -11.13
C LEU A 234 -3.65 -8.50 -10.84
N PHE A 235 -4.93 -8.39 -10.51
CA PHE A 235 -5.57 -7.16 -10.07
C PHE A 235 -6.00 -7.32 -8.63
N GLY A 236 -5.52 -6.42 -7.77
CA GLY A 236 -5.90 -6.31 -6.38
C GLY A 236 -6.92 -5.19 -6.18
N MET A 237 -7.85 -5.36 -5.25
CA MET A 237 -8.80 -4.32 -4.87
C MET A 237 -8.06 -3.11 -4.26
N VAL A 238 -8.27 -1.92 -4.82
CA VAL A 238 -7.65 -0.66 -4.39
C VAL A 238 -8.63 0.22 -3.61
N ASP A 239 -9.87 0.31 -4.08
CA ASP A 239 -10.91 1.15 -3.49
C ASP A 239 -12.26 0.43 -3.56
N ARG A 240 -13.09 0.64 -2.54
CA ARG A 240 -14.44 0.06 -2.45
C ARG A 240 -15.41 1.09 -1.87
N SER A 241 -16.37 1.48 -2.70
CA SER A 241 -17.52 2.29 -2.32
C SER A 241 -18.79 1.44 -2.26
N ALA A 242 -19.92 2.04 -1.88
CA ALA A 242 -21.20 1.35 -1.80
C ALA A 242 -21.69 0.86 -3.19
N ASP A 243 -21.27 1.54 -4.26
CA ASP A 243 -21.72 1.36 -5.63
C ASP A 243 -20.62 0.84 -6.58
N GLN A 244 -19.35 0.98 -6.22
CA GLN A 244 -18.23 0.64 -7.11
C GLN A 244 -17.07 -0.01 -6.36
N THR A 245 -16.58 -1.14 -6.88
CA THR A 245 -15.30 -1.73 -6.50
C THR A 245 -14.26 -1.42 -7.57
N GLN A 246 -13.15 -0.82 -7.17
CA GLN A 246 -12.02 -0.48 -8.01
C GLN A 246 -10.88 -1.47 -7.77
N TYR A 247 -10.36 -2.05 -8.85
CA TYR A 247 -9.16 -2.87 -8.82
C TYR A 247 -8.05 -2.19 -9.59
N ALA A 248 -6.80 -2.42 -9.21
CA ALA A 248 -5.63 -2.03 -9.99
C ALA A 248 -4.64 -3.19 -10.09
N PRO A 249 -3.77 -3.19 -11.11
CA PRO A 249 -2.75 -4.22 -11.26
C PRO A 249 -1.84 -4.30 -10.03
N ASP A 250 -1.80 -5.45 -9.37
CA ASP A 250 -0.97 -5.73 -8.20
C ASP A 250 0.01 -6.89 -8.44
N GLY A 251 0.08 -7.42 -9.65
CA GLY A 251 1.10 -8.40 -10.03
C GLY A 251 1.07 -8.77 -11.50
N ILE A 252 2.14 -9.41 -11.96
CA ILE A 252 2.27 -9.96 -13.31
C ILE A 252 3.08 -11.25 -13.27
N THR A 253 2.62 -12.27 -13.99
CA THR A 253 3.33 -13.55 -14.12
C THR A 253 3.43 -14.00 -15.57
N CYS A 254 4.52 -14.69 -15.92
CA CYS A 254 4.72 -15.26 -17.26
C CYS A 254 4.92 -16.76 -17.19
N HIS A 255 4.11 -17.54 -17.90
CA HIS A 255 4.24 -19.00 -17.98
C HIS A 255 5.50 -19.46 -18.72
N ALA A 256 5.95 -18.71 -19.72
CA ALA A 256 7.06 -19.09 -20.59
C ALA A 256 8.42 -18.94 -19.87
N CYS A 257 8.71 -17.75 -19.32
CA CYS A 257 9.98 -17.44 -18.67
C CYS A 257 9.93 -17.43 -17.13
N ARG A 258 8.75 -17.65 -16.53
CA ARG A 258 8.55 -17.63 -15.07
C ARG A 258 8.98 -16.30 -14.43
N LEU A 259 8.78 -15.19 -15.13
CA LEU A 259 8.82 -13.87 -14.51
C LEU A 259 7.62 -13.76 -13.56
N SER A 260 7.84 -13.25 -12.36
CA SER A 260 6.80 -12.95 -11.38
C SER A 260 7.19 -11.64 -10.70
N LEU A 261 6.30 -10.66 -10.74
CA LEU A 261 6.39 -9.43 -9.97
C LEU A 261 5.07 -9.26 -9.21
N ASP A 262 5.15 -8.79 -7.98
CA ASP A 262 4.06 -8.72 -7.04
C ASP A 262 4.08 -7.42 -6.24
N GLY A 263 2.89 -6.92 -5.91
CA GLY A 263 2.69 -5.66 -5.25
C GLY A 263 2.65 -4.45 -6.20
N PHE A 264 1.99 -3.41 -5.72
CA PHE A 264 1.81 -2.15 -6.47
C PHE A 264 3.12 -1.44 -6.79
N ASP A 265 4.11 -1.54 -5.90
CA ASP A 265 5.39 -0.85 -6.07
C ASP A 265 6.23 -1.48 -7.20
N GLU A 266 6.24 -2.81 -7.30
CA GLU A 266 6.92 -3.51 -8.40
C GLU A 266 6.21 -3.28 -9.73
N MET A 267 4.87 -3.25 -9.73
CA MET A 267 4.09 -2.93 -10.93
C MET A 267 4.31 -1.48 -11.38
N ALA A 268 4.42 -0.54 -10.43
CA ALA A 268 4.77 0.85 -10.74
C ALA A 268 6.19 0.96 -11.31
N ALA A 269 7.17 0.26 -10.73
CA ALA A 269 8.53 0.21 -11.21
C ALA A 269 8.64 -0.45 -12.60
N LEU A 270 7.87 -1.52 -12.85
CA LEU A 270 7.77 -2.16 -14.16
C LEU A 270 7.27 -1.16 -15.21
N ARG A 271 6.15 -0.47 -14.93
CA ARG A 271 5.58 0.55 -15.80
C ARG A 271 6.62 1.62 -16.16
N ASP A 272 7.26 2.17 -15.14
CA ASP A 272 8.22 3.27 -15.32
C ASP A 272 9.45 2.82 -16.13
N SER A 273 9.84 1.54 -16.00
CA SER A 273 10.97 0.96 -16.73
C SER A 273 10.69 0.63 -18.21
N LEU A 274 9.43 0.43 -18.58
CA LEU A 274 9.01 0.16 -19.96
C LEU A 274 8.70 1.43 -20.75
N GLY A 275 8.55 2.56 -20.06
CA GLY A 275 8.32 3.87 -20.64
C GLY A 275 6.89 4.09 -21.17
N PRO A 276 6.50 5.36 -21.42
CA PRO A 276 5.15 5.73 -21.87
C PRO A 276 4.82 5.31 -23.31
N SER A 277 5.79 4.80 -24.07
CA SER A 277 5.62 4.39 -25.46
C SER A 277 5.14 2.95 -25.63
N ASN A 278 4.98 2.19 -24.54
CA ASN A 278 4.51 0.83 -24.61
C ASN A 278 2.98 0.81 -24.43
N GLU A 279 2.24 0.92 -25.54
CA GLU A 279 0.76 0.98 -25.56
C GLU A 279 0.12 -0.17 -24.76
N ALA A 280 0.74 -1.36 -24.74
CA ALA A 280 0.27 -2.50 -23.97
C ALA A 280 0.38 -2.29 -22.44
N TYR A 281 1.28 -1.42 -21.98
CA TYR A 281 1.48 -1.10 -20.57
C TYR A 281 0.87 0.25 -20.16
N GLU A 282 0.51 1.11 -21.10
CA GLU A 282 -0.34 2.28 -20.83
C GLU A 282 -1.76 1.86 -20.39
N GLN A 283 -2.24 0.67 -20.80
CA GLN A 283 -3.49 0.09 -20.28
C GLN A 283 -3.45 -0.12 -18.75
N LEU A 284 -2.30 -0.50 -18.19
CA LEU A 284 -2.11 -0.59 -16.72
C LEU A 284 -2.23 0.77 -16.01
N ARG A 285 -2.15 1.88 -16.75
CA ARG A 285 -2.28 3.24 -16.22
C ARG A 285 -3.73 3.67 -16.07
N THR A 286 -4.61 3.17 -16.94
CA THR A 286 -6.03 3.55 -17.02
C THR A 286 -6.99 2.49 -16.50
N GLU A 287 -6.58 1.22 -16.40
CA GLU A 287 -7.44 0.14 -15.95
C GLU A 287 -7.58 0.13 -14.43
N THR A 288 -8.39 1.04 -13.95
CA THR A 288 -9.16 0.78 -12.73
C THR A 288 -10.36 -0.05 -13.15
N LEU A 289 -10.29 -1.39 -12.99
CA LEU A 289 -11.46 -2.22 -13.27
C LEU A 289 -12.55 -1.83 -12.26
N SER A 290 -13.63 -1.28 -12.79
CA SER A 290 -14.81 -0.89 -12.03
C SER A 290 -15.88 -1.93 -12.28
N ALA A 291 -16.03 -2.88 -11.35
CA ALA A 291 -17.02 -3.92 -11.50
C ALA A 291 -18.35 -3.48 -10.87
N PHE A 292 -19.36 -3.22 -11.69
CA PHE A 292 -20.75 -3.07 -11.25
C PHE A 292 -21.38 -4.46 -11.10
N PHE A 293 -21.22 -5.10 -9.93
CA PHE A 293 -21.99 -6.29 -9.59
C PHE A 293 -23.37 -5.89 -9.05
N GLY A 294 -24.19 -5.31 -9.91
CA GLY A 294 -25.59 -4.96 -9.65
C GLY A 294 -26.52 -6.09 -10.09
N GLY A 295 -26.65 -7.14 -9.26
CA GLY A 295 -27.72 -8.13 -9.43
C GLY A 295 -29.02 -7.63 -8.78
N HIS A 296 -30.04 -7.32 -9.60
CA HIS A 296 -31.44 -7.37 -9.17
C HIS A 296 -31.71 -8.80 -8.72
N TRP A 297 -31.78 -9.02 -7.41
CA TRP A 297 -32.45 -10.21 -6.88
C TRP A 297 -33.94 -9.88 -6.84
N ASP A 298 -34.63 -10.10 -7.96
CA ASP A 298 -36.09 -10.14 -7.97
C ASP A 298 -36.52 -11.33 -7.11
N THR A 299 -36.99 -11.03 -5.91
CA THR A 299 -37.63 -11.99 -5.02
C THR A 299 -39.05 -12.27 -5.55
N ASN A 300 -39.24 -13.46 -6.13
CA ASN A 300 -40.55 -14.12 -6.16
C ASN A 300 -40.67 -15.06 -4.95
#